data_AF-A0A7S0QHJ3-F1
#
_entry.id   AF-A0A7S0QHJ3-F1
#
_cell.length_a   1.000
_cell.length_b   1.000
_cell.length_c   1.000
_cell.angle_alpha   90.00
_cell.angle_beta   90.00
_cell.angle_gamma   90.00
#
_symmetry.space_group_name_H-M   'P 1'
#
loop_
_entity.id
_entity.type
_entity.pdbx_description
1 polymer ?
#
loop_
_entity_poly.entity_id
_entity_poly.type
_entity_poly.pdbx_seq_one_letter_code
_entity_poly.pdbx_strand_id
1 'polypeptide(L)'
;DTPIATSPATCQACIAGKYSLYPFATCNDCPAGSYSLAQAKECDICLPGTYSTGIGQPASPGLCKECMAGTYSLSGFSTCFLCLQGKFNPVKHAGTCSDCAGGLYVNVAGQSAC
;
A
#
# COMPACT_ATOMS: atom_id res chain seq x y z
N ASP A 1 26.95 -40.62 26.83
CA ASP A 1 25.68 -39.88 26.79
C ASP A 1 25.86 -38.46 27.30
N THR A 2 26.21 -37.54 26.40
CA THR A 2 26.22 -36.09 26.68
C THR A 2 24.84 -35.54 26.31
N PRO A 3 24.14 -34.82 27.21
CA PRO A 3 22.83 -34.29 26.89
C PRO A 3 22.98 -33.19 25.83
N ILE A 4 22.34 -33.37 24.68
CA ILE A 4 22.12 -32.31 23.72
C ILE A 4 21.27 -31.26 24.44
N ALA A 5 21.89 -30.14 24.78
CA ALA A 5 21.17 -28.95 25.20
C ALA A 5 20.42 -28.42 23.97
N THR A 6 19.19 -28.91 23.74
CA THR A 6 18.22 -28.17 22.95
C THR A 6 17.90 -26.90 23.70
N SER A 7 18.66 -25.84 23.42
CA SER A 7 18.18 -24.48 23.65
C SER A 7 16.78 -24.40 23.03
N PRO A 8 15.72 -24.01 23.75
CA PRO A 8 14.46 -23.75 23.12
C PRO A 8 14.72 -22.63 22.10
N ALA A 9 14.63 -22.94 20.81
CA ALA A 9 14.64 -21.92 19.78
C ALA A 9 13.40 -21.05 20.04
N THR A 10 13.61 -19.94 20.73
CA THR A 10 12.53 -18.99 21.01
C THR A 10 12.11 -18.39 19.68
N CYS A 11 10.83 -18.52 19.34
CA CYS A 11 10.32 -17.92 18.13
C CYS A 11 10.41 -16.40 18.24
N GLN A 12 11.29 -15.79 17.43
CA GLN A 12 11.35 -14.34 17.34
C GLN A 12 10.22 -13.85 16.43
N ALA A 13 9.35 -13.01 16.96
CA ALA A 13 8.29 -12.41 16.17
C ALA A 13 8.81 -11.21 15.37
N CYS A 14 8.24 -11.01 14.17
CA CYS A 14 8.53 -9.82 13.39
C CYS A 14 7.99 -8.57 14.06
N ILE A 15 8.76 -7.48 14.02
CA ILE A 15 8.27 -6.16 14.40
C ILE A 15 7.29 -5.63 13.34
N ALA A 16 6.49 -4.62 13.71
CA ALA A 16 5.59 -3.95 12.77
C ALA A 16 6.35 -3.38 11.57
N GLY A 17 5.72 -3.41 10.40
CA GLY A 17 6.35 -3.09 9.12
C GLY A 17 7.19 -4.21 8.52
N LYS A 18 7.35 -5.33 9.21
CA LYS A 18 7.97 -6.55 8.68
C LYS A 18 7.02 -7.74 8.72
N TYR A 19 7.31 -8.75 7.92
CA TYR A 19 6.52 -9.98 7.83
C TYR A 19 7.39 -11.21 7.60
N SER A 20 6.85 -12.40 7.90
CA SER A 20 7.48 -13.67 7.54
C SER A 20 6.44 -14.74 7.21
N LEU A 21 6.47 -15.25 5.97
CA LEU A 21 5.43 -16.13 5.41
C LEU A 21 5.42 -17.56 6.00
N TYR A 22 6.48 -17.99 6.70
CA TYR A 22 6.67 -19.33 7.29
C TYR A 22 7.65 -19.22 8.47
N PRO A 23 7.99 -20.30 9.22
CA PRO A 23 9.10 -20.27 10.20
C PRO A 23 10.47 -20.12 9.51
N PHE A 24 10.67 -18.97 8.85
CA PHE A 24 11.94 -18.56 8.30
C PHE A 24 12.78 -17.91 9.40
N ALA A 25 14.10 -17.93 9.23
CA ALA A 25 15.04 -17.32 10.16
C ALA A 25 14.96 -15.78 10.18
N THR A 26 14.27 -15.15 9.23
CA THR A 26 14.27 -13.68 9.04
C THR A 26 12.88 -13.11 8.75
N CYS A 27 12.76 -11.81 9.06
CA CYS A 27 11.60 -10.98 8.74
C CYS A 27 11.92 -10.04 7.58
N ASN A 28 11.06 -10.02 6.57
CA ASN A 28 11.20 -9.16 5.40
C ASN A 28 10.46 -7.83 5.61
N ASP A 29 10.96 -6.76 5.02
CA ASP A 29 10.27 -5.46 5.04
C ASP A 29 9.01 -5.49 4.16
N CYS A 30 7.95 -4.86 4.63
CA CYS A 30 6.80 -4.58 3.80
C CYS A 30 7.17 -3.62 2.68
N PRO A 31 6.90 -3.93 1.40
CA PRO A 31 7.19 -3.04 0.29
C PRO A 31 6.35 -1.75 0.40
N ALA A 32 6.76 -0.72 -0.35
CA ALA A 32 5.94 0.49 -0.50
C ALA A 32 4.53 0.13 -1.00
N GLY A 33 3.53 0.90 -0.56
CA GLY A 33 2.12 0.59 -0.75
C GLY A 33 1.57 -0.45 0.24
N SER A 34 2.35 -0.89 1.22
CA SER A 34 1.93 -1.86 2.23
C SER A 34 2.51 -1.57 3.61
N TYR A 35 1.99 -2.28 4.62
CA TYR A 35 2.37 -2.15 6.02
C TYR A 35 2.08 -3.45 6.77
N SER A 36 2.51 -3.53 8.03
CA SER A 36 2.09 -4.64 8.87
C SER A 36 2.05 -4.26 10.35
N LEU A 37 1.26 -5.03 11.11
CA LEU A 37 1.39 -5.12 12.56
C LEU A 37 2.57 -6.04 12.94
N ALA A 38 2.93 -6.03 14.22
CA ALA A 38 3.89 -7.01 14.73
C ALA A 38 3.35 -8.44 14.55
N GLN A 39 4.26 -9.41 14.41
CA GLN A 39 3.98 -10.84 14.23
C GLN A 39 3.24 -11.17 12.92
N ALA A 40 3.23 -10.26 11.95
CA ALA A 40 2.53 -10.47 10.70
C ALA A 40 3.20 -11.54 9.82
N LYS A 41 2.37 -12.32 9.12
CA LYS A 41 2.81 -13.32 8.14
C LYS A 41 2.87 -12.78 6.72
N GLU A 42 2.22 -11.65 6.49
CA GLU A 42 2.14 -10.92 5.24
C GLU A 42 1.97 -9.43 5.53
N CYS A 43 2.04 -8.60 4.50
CA CYS A 43 1.79 -7.17 4.61
C CYS A 43 0.36 -6.84 4.18
N ASP A 44 -0.31 -6.01 4.96
CA ASP A 44 -1.54 -5.36 4.59
C ASP A 44 -1.25 -4.30 3.52
N ILE A 45 -2.02 -4.30 2.43
CA ILE A 45 -1.86 -3.35 1.34
C ILE A 45 -2.73 -2.11 1.57
N CYS A 46 -2.23 -0.94 1.16
CA CYS A 46 -3.06 0.25 1.04
C CYS A 46 -4.17 0.00 0.02
N LEU A 47 -5.41 0.27 0.42
CA LEU A 47 -6.61 0.06 -0.40
C LEU A 47 -6.67 1.06 -1.58
N PRO A 48 -7.49 0.78 -2.62
CA PRO A 48 -7.66 1.71 -3.73
C PRO A 48 -8.03 3.11 -3.24
N GLY A 49 -7.53 4.13 -3.95
CA GLY A 49 -7.67 5.52 -3.53
C GLY A 49 -6.67 5.95 -2.45
N THR A 50 -5.82 5.06 -1.96
CA THR A 50 -4.74 5.38 -1.03
C THR A 50 -3.39 4.83 -1.47
N TYR A 51 -2.30 5.36 -0.91
CA TYR A 51 -0.94 4.94 -1.23
C TYR A 51 0.01 5.12 -0.03
N SER A 52 1.14 4.42 -0.03
CA SER A 52 2.23 4.64 0.93
C SER A 52 3.57 4.58 0.22
N THR A 53 4.45 5.53 0.47
CA THR A 53 5.76 5.62 -0.21
C THR A 53 6.87 4.84 0.51
N GLY A 54 6.67 4.50 1.79
CA GLY A 54 7.73 3.95 2.63
C GLY A 54 7.81 2.43 2.56
N ILE A 55 9.02 1.89 2.66
CA ILE A 55 9.29 0.47 2.91
C ILE A 55 9.34 0.25 4.43
N GLY A 56 8.95 -0.94 4.88
CA GLY A 56 9.05 -1.32 6.29
C GLY A 56 8.08 -0.58 7.21
N GLN A 57 6.94 -0.12 6.69
CA GLN A 57 6.07 0.80 7.43
C GLN A 57 5.17 0.09 8.44
N PRO A 58 5.13 0.53 9.71
CA PRO A 58 4.20 -0.01 10.70
C PRO A 58 2.79 0.54 10.49
N ALA A 59 1.77 -0.25 10.84
CA ALA A 59 0.39 0.23 10.86
C ALA A 59 0.26 1.50 11.72
N SER A 60 -0.23 2.59 11.12
CA SER A 60 -0.45 3.85 11.81
C SER A 60 -1.54 4.69 11.12
N PRO A 61 -2.26 5.56 11.86
CA PRO A 61 -3.25 6.46 11.27
C PRO A 61 -2.63 7.34 10.18
N GLY A 62 -3.26 7.39 9.01
CA GLY A 62 -2.79 8.20 7.88
C GLY A 62 -1.57 7.65 7.12
N LEU A 63 -1.12 6.43 7.43
CA LEU A 63 -0.03 5.77 6.70
C LEU A 63 -0.34 5.63 5.21
N CYS A 64 -1.52 5.08 4.91
CA CYS A 64 -2.06 5.06 3.56
C CYS A 64 -2.69 6.42 3.28
N LYS A 65 -1.94 7.27 2.59
CA LYS A 65 -2.32 8.63 2.22
C LYS A 65 -3.37 8.59 1.13
N GLU A 66 -4.39 9.44 1.22
CA GLU A 66 -5.44 9.54 0.20
C GLU A 66 -4.91 10.18 -1.08
N CYS A 67 -5.39 9.69 -2.22
CA CYS A 67 -5.24 10.37 -3.50
C CYS A 67 -6.18 11.56 -3.59
N MET A 68 -5.66 12.68 -4.08
CA MET A 68 -6.43 13.90 -4.29
C MET A 68 -7.25 13.81 -5.58
N ALA A 69 -8.24 14.71 -5.71
CA ALA A 69 -8.98 14.87 -6.97
C ALA A 69 -8.01 15.06 -8.15
N GLY A 70 -8.38 14.51 -9.30
CA GLY A 70 -7.52 14.41 -10.48
C GLY A 70 -6.53 13.24 -10.47
N THR A 71 -6.44 12.48 -9.38
CA THR A 71 -5.56 11.31 -9.27
C THR A 71 -6.28 10.07 -8.78
N TYR A 72 -5.68 8.90 -8.95
CA TYR A 72 -6.20 7.63 -8.47
C TYR A 72 -5.07 6.71 -8.00
N SER A 73 -5.39 5.67 -7.24
CA SER A 73 -4.44 4.62 -6.85
C SER A 73 -5.15 3.27 -6.79
N LEU A 74 -4.49 2.22 -7.29
CA LEU A 74 -4.95 0.84 -7.12
C LEU A 74 -4.39 0.26 -5.82
N SER A 75 -4.92 -0.88 -5.40
CA SER A 75 -4.42 -1.56 -4.19
C SER A 75 -2.92 -1.82 -4.27
N GLY A 76 -2.20 -1.50 -3.20
CA GLY A 76 -0.76 -1.76 -3.09
C GLY A 76 0.13 -0.78 -3.87
N PHE A 77 -0.44 0.27 -4.46
CA PHE A 77 0.37 1.29 -5.12
C PHE A 77 1.10 2.18 -4.09
N SER A 78 2.28 2.63 -4.49
CA SER A 78 3.14 3.50 -3.69
C SER A 78 2.99 4.99 -4.02
N THR A 79 2.14 5.32 -4.98
CA THR A 79 1.82 6.69 -5.40
C THR A 79 0.42 6.77 -6.00
N CYS A 80 -0.13 7.98 -6.05
CA CYS A 80 -1.25 8.29 -6.91
C CYS A 80 -0.79 8.54 -8.35
N PHE A 81 -1.61 8.11 -9.31
CA PHE A 81 -1.43 8.32 -10.73
C PHE A 81 -2.42 9.38 -11.21
N LEU A 82 -2.01 10.22 -12.16
CA LEU A 82 -2.90 11.21 -12.77
C LEU A 82 -3.99 10.52 -13.58
N CYS A 83 -5.20 11.08 -13.57
CA CYS A 83 -6.20 10.74 -14.58
C CYS A 83 -5.69 11.17 -15.96
N LEU A 84 -5.61 10.23 -16.91
CA LEU A 84 -5.13 10.54 -18.26
C LEU A 84 -6.11 11.43 -19.02
N GLN A 85 -5.67 11.99 -20.15
CA GLN A 85 -6.54 12.78 -21.04
C GLN A 85 -7.84 12.04 -21.37
N GLY A 86 -8.95 12.77 -21.46
CA GLY A 86 -10.30 12.21 -21.60
C GLY A 86 -10.89 11.62 -20.31
N LYS A 87 -10.15 11.63 -19.20
CA LYS A 87 -10.61 11.16 -17.88
C LYS A 87 -10.38 12.19 -16.79
N PHE A 88 -11.18 12.08 -15.74
CA PHE A 88 -11.13 12.95 -14.57
C PHE A 88 -11.46 12.19 -13.28
N ASN A 89 -11.13 12.77 -12.13
CA ASN A 89 -11.61 12.29 -10.83
C ASN A 89 -12.01 13.48 -9.94
N PRO A 90 -13.30 13.66 -9.62
CA PRO A 90 -13.77 14.83 -8.88
C PRO A 90 -13.55 14.75 -7.36
N VAL A 91 -13.19 13.58 -6.83
CA VAL A 91 -13.15 13.34 -5.39
C VAL A 91 -11.77 12.88 -4.93
N LYS A 92 -11.51 13.03 -3.63
CA LYS A 92 -10.38 12.32 -3.00
C LYS A 92 -10.70 10.82 -2.85
N HIS A 93 -9.68 10.02 -2.54
CA HIS A 93 -9.82 8.59 -2.24
C HIS A 93 -10.39 7.76 -3.42
N ALA A 94 -10.10 8.13 -4.67
CA ALA A 94 -10.61 7.38 -5.81
C ALA A 94 -9.66 6.26 -6.24
N GLY A 95 -10.22 5.06 -6.40
CA GLY A 95 -9.52 3.91 -7.00
C GLY A 95 -9.39 3.98 -8.53
N THR A 96 -10.09 4.93 -9.18
CA THR A 96 -10.15 5.02 -10.64
C THR A 96 -10.49 6.45 -11.09
N CYS A 97 -10.34 6.70 -12.39
CA CYS A 97 -10.81 7.91 -13.05
C CYS A 97 -12.02 7.62 -13.95
N SER A 98 -12.95 8.56 -13.97
CA SER A 98 -14.15 8.53 -14.82
C SER A 98 -13.85 9.11 -16.19
N ASP A 99 -14.49 8.59 -17.23
CA ASP A 99 -14.44 9.16 -18.59
C ASP A 99 -15.26 10.44 -18.69
N CYS A 100 -14.82 11.37 -19.54
CA CYS A 100 -15.65 12.51 -19.91
C CYS A 100 -16.91 12.04 -20.65
N ALA A 101 -18.06 12.65 -20.31
CA ALA A 101 -19.30 12.43 -21.04
C ALA A 101 -19.18 12.91 -22.50
N GLY A 102 -20.04 12.39 -23.38
CA GLY A 102 -20.05 12.75 -24.79
C GLY A 102 -20.16 14.26 -25.00
N GLY A 103 -19.27 14.83 -25.82
CA GLY A 103 -19.19 16.26 -26.08
C GLY A 103 -18.32 17.06 -25.10
N LEU A 104 -17.80 16.42 -24.04
CA LEU A 104 -16.83 17.03 -23.12
C LEU A 104 -15.43 16.46 -23.35
N TYR A 105 -14.40 17.26 -23.08
CA TYR A 105 -13.02 16.82 -23.20
C TYR A 105 -12.12 17.46 -22.15
N VAL A 106 -11.11 16.70 -21.73
CA VAL A 106 -9.91 17.22 -21.06
C VAL A 106 -8.68 16.73 -21.79
N ASN A 107 -7.83 17.66 -22.20
CA ASN A 107 -6.63 17.39 -22.97
C ASN A 107 -5.35 17.35 -22.12
N VAL A 108 -5.48 17.54 -20.81
CA VAL A 108 -4.37 17.50 -19.86
C VAL A 108 -4.65 16.41 -18.82
N ALA A 109 -3.62 15.69 -18.38
CA ALA A 109 -3.76 14.73 -17.30
C ALA A 109 -4.00 15.42 -15.96
N GLY A 110 -4.56 14.72 -14.98
CA GLY A 110 -4.71 15.23 -13.63
C GLY A 110 -5.96 16.07 -13.38
N GLN A 111 -6.94 16.05 -14.30
CA GLN A 111 -8.13 16.91 -14.17
C GLN A 111 -9.13 16.35 -13.17
N SER A 112 -9.73 17.24 -12.38
CA SER A 112 -10.79 16.92 -11.43
C SER A 112 -12.20 17.09 -12.01
N ALA A 113 -12.31 17.56 -13.25
CA ALA A 113 -13.56 17.72 -13.97
C ALA A 113 -13.32 17.55 -15.47
N CYS A 114 -14.39 17.26 -16.20
CA CYS A 114 -14.53 17.62 -17.62
C CYS A 114 -15.36 18.90 -17.73
#